data_AF-A0A7J3UAP7-F1
#
_entry.id   AF-A0A7J3UAP7-F1
#
_cell.length_a   1.000
_cell.length_b   1.000
_cell.length_c   1.000
_cell.angle_alpha   90.00
_cell.angle_beta   90.00
_cell.angle_gamma   90.00
#
_symmetry.space_group_name_H-M   'P 1'
#
loop_
_entity.id
_entity.type
_entity.pdbx_description
1 polymer ?
#
loop_
_entity_poly.entity_id
_entity_poly.type
_entity_poly.pdbx_seq_one_letter_code
_entity_poly.pdbx_strand_id
1 'polypeptide(L)'
;MLNSRKLLDFTEKFLPILGFILLFYLFYTIDVSRVGYTISRMNPLFFLLSGALLLLKIPLSVYKWYMLAKGQGVEVCYPKMFRFYMMAHFYSVITP
;
A
#
# COMPACT_ATOMS: atom_id res chain seq x y z
N MET A 1 22.01 -28.26 -9.53
CA MET A 1 21.73 -26.81 -9.65
C MET A 1 20.25 -26.59 -9.44
N LEU A 2 19.84 -26.05 -8.29
CA LEU A 2 18.43 -25.71 -8.08
C LEU A 2 18.05 -24.62 -9.09
N ASN A 3 17.05 -24.90 -9.91
CA ASN A 3 16.59 -23.98 -10.95
C ASN A 3 15.96 -22.75 -10.27
N SER A 4 16.68 -21.63 -10.25
CA SER A 4 16.28 -20.39 -9.56
C SER A 4 14.89 -19.89 -9.95
N ARG A 5 14.42 -20.20 -11.17
CA ARG A 5 13.05 -19.91 -11.62
C ARG A 5 11.97 -20.66 -10.83
N LYS A 6 12.18 -21.95 -10.53
CA LYS A 6 11.22 -22.74 -9.74
C LYS A 6 11.11 -22.27 -8.29
N LEU A 7 12.19 -21.72 -7.73
CA LEU A 7 12.19 -21.11 -6.40
C LEU A 7 11.41 -19.80 -6.39
N LEU A 8 11.60 -18.94 -7.40
CA LEU A 8 10.86 -17.68 -7.55
C LEU A 8 9.35 -17.93 -7.67
N ASP A 9 8.94 -18.83 -8.57
CA ASP A 9 7.53 -19.19 -8.78
C ASP A 9 6.87 -19.75 -7.51
N PHE A 10 7.64 -20.45 -6.67
CA PHE A 10 7.16 -20.98 -5.40
C PHE A 10 6.98 -19.87 -4.36
N THR A 11 7.95 -18.96 -4.25
CA THR A 11 7.88 -17.83 -3.31
C THR A 11 6.73 -16.88 -3.65
N GLU A 12 6.50 -16.58 -4.93
CA GLU A 12 5.41 -15.69 -5.38
C GLU A 12 4.02 -16.25 -5.00
N LYS A 13 3.84 -17.57 -5.02
CA LYS A 13 2.58 -18.21 -4.65
C LYS A 13 2.42 -18.40 -3.15
N PHE A 14 3.52 -18.64 -2.43
CA PHE A 14 3.48 -18.99 -1.00
C PHE A 14 3.46 -17.76 -0.08
N LEU A 15 4.13 -16.66 -0.46
CA LEU A 15 4.16 -15.43 0.34
C LEU A 15 2.77 -14.83 0.62
N PRO A 16 1.87 -14.71 -0.37
CA PRO A 16 0.52 -14.20 -0.13
C PRO A 16 -0.24 -15.06 0.89
N ILE A 17 -0.11 -16.39 0.79
CA ILE A 17 -0.76 -17.34 1.70
C ILE A 17 -0.25 -17.16 3.14
N LEU A 18 1.07 -17.03 3.32
CA LEU A 18 1.65 -16.70 4.63
C LEU A 18 1.12 -15.38 5.16
N GLY A 19 0.98 -14.36 4.30
CA GLY A 19 0.40 -13.07 4.66
C GLY A 19 -1.02 -13.19 5.17
N PHE A 20 -1.88 -13.96 4.48
CA PHE A 20 -3.25 -14.21 4.94
C PHE A 20 -3.28 -15.00 6.25
N ILE A 21 -2.48 -16.05 6.40
CA ILE A 21 -2.40 -16.82 7.65
C ILE A 21 -2.00 -15.92 8.82
N LEU A 22 -0.99 -15.06 8.63
CA LEU A 22 -0.55 -14.11 9.65
C LEU A 22 -1.66 -13.09 10.00
N LEU A 23 -2.37 -12.59 8.98
CA LEU A 23 -3.50 -11.68 9.15
C LEU A 23 -4.63 -12.33 9.96
N PHE A 24 -5.05 -13.54 9.61
CA PHE A 24 -6.06 -14.29 10.37
C PHE A 24 -5.61 -14.63 11.78
N TYR A 25 -4.33 -14.99 11.95
CA TYR A 25 -3.75 -15.22 13.27
C TYR A 25 -3.80 -13.95 14.13
N LEU A 26 -3.49 -12.79 13.56
CA LEU A 26 -3.59 -11.50 14.25
C LEU A 26 -5.05 -11.19 14.63
N PHE A 27 -6.02 -11.40 13.74
CA PHE A 27 -7.43 -11.22 14.08
C PHE A 27 -7.93 -12.18 15.16
N TYR A 28 -7.44 -13.42 15.15
CA TYR A 28 -7.78 -14.40 16.19
C TYR A 28 -7.15 -14.06 17.55
N THR A 29 -5.91 -13.55 17.53
CA THR A 29 -5.12 -13.27 18.74
C THR A 29 -5.42 -11.90 19.35
N ILE A 30 -5.71 -10.91 18.50
CA ILE A 30 -6.02 -9.54 18.93
C ILE A 30 -7.51 -9.49 19.22
N ASP A 31 -7.85 -9.31 20.49
CA ASP A 31 -9.19 -8.88 20.88
C ASP A 31 -9.49 -7.54 20.17
N VAL A 32 -10.36 -7.59 19.16
CA VAL A 32 -10.74 -6.42 18.34
C VAL A 32 -11.24 -5.27 19.23
N SER A 33 -11.80 -5.61 20.40
CA SER A 33 -12.21 -4.65 21.44
C SER A 33 -11.03 -3.82 21.96
N ARG A 34 -9.84 -4.42 22.09
CA ARG A 34 -8.62 -3.74 22.54
C ARG A 34 -8.10 -2.76 21.49
N VAL A 35 -8.32 -3.01 20.20
CA VAL A 35 -7.95 -2.07 19.12
C VAL A 35 -8.76 -0.79 19.25
N GLY A 36 -10.09 -0.90 19.37
CA GLY A 36 -10.96 0.25 19.56
C GLY A 36 -10.62 1.05 20.83
N TYR A 37 -10.36 0.36 21.94
CA TYR A 37 -9.92 0.99 23.19
C TYR A 37 -8.57 1.70 23.06
N THR A 38 -7.63 1.14 22.29
CA THR A 38 -6.31 1.76 22.08
C THR A 38 -6.43 3.01 21.20
N ILE A 39 -7.23 2.95 20.14
CA ILE A 39 -7.49 4.10 19.27
C ILE A 39 -8.17 5.23 20.04
N SER A 40 -9.13 4.93 20.93
CA SER A 40 -9.81 5.96 21.72
C SER A 40 -8.94 6.61 22.80
N ARG A 41 -7.87 5.94 23.23
CA ARG A 41 -6.85 6.47 24.14
C ARG A 41 -5.69 7.16 23.44
N MET A 42 -5.56 7.04 22.11
CA MET A 42 -4.51 7.71 21.36
C MET A 42 -4.69 9.23 21.39
N ASN A 43 -3.57 9.94 21.35
CA ASN A 43 -3.60 11.39 21.22
C ASN A 43 -4.21 11.75 19.84
N PRO A 44 -5.33 12.50 19.80
CA PRO A 44 -6.02 12.81 18.56
C PRO A 44 -5.17 13.64 17.60
N LEU A 45 -4.26 14.48 18.11
CA LEU A 45 -3.38 15.29 17.28
C LEU A 45 -2.36 14.44 16.53
N PHE A 46 -1.75 13.44 17.19
CA PHE A 46 -0.84 12.52 16.52
C PHE A 46 -1.56 11.62 15.51
N PHE A 47 -2.78 11.19 15.84
CA PHE A 47 -3.62 10.43 14.91
C PHE A 47 -3.97 11.24 13.66
N LEU A 48 -4.34 12.51 13.83
CA LEU A 48 -4.63 13.40 12.70
C LEU A 48 -3.37 13.71 11.89
N LEU A 49 -2.22 13.93 12.53
CA LEU A 49 -0.96 14.15 11.83
C LEU A 49 -0.55 12.94 10.99
N SER A 50 -0.71 11.72 11.51
CA SER A 50 -0.41 10.51 10.74
C SER A 50 -1.34 10.36 9.54
N GLY A 51 -2.64 10.63 9.71
CA GLY A 51 -3.60 10.70 8.60
C GLY A 51 -3.24 11.76 7.56
N ALA A 52 -2.83 12.96 8.00
CA ALA A 52 -2.43 14.05 7.11
C ALA A 52 -1.16 13.70 6.30
N LEU A 53 -0.19 13.04 6.93
CA LEU A 53 1.02 12.55 6.24
C LEU A 53 0.67 11.53 5.15
N LEU A 54 -0.32 10.65 5.39
CA LEU A 54 -0.80 9.72 4.38
C LEU A 54 -1.44 10.45 3.20
N LEU A 55 -2.22 11.51 3.45
CA LEU A 55 -2.79 12.33 2.38
C LEU A 55 -1.72 13.06 1.57
N LEU A 56 -0.66 13.57 2.20
CA LEU A 56 0.46 14.22 1.52
C LEU A 56 1.32 13.25 0.71
N LYS A 57 1.39 11.99 1.11
CA LYS A 57 2.14 10.95 0.38
C LYS A 57 1.61 10.73 -1.04
N ILE A 58 0.29 10.85 -1.24
CA ILE A 58 -0.37 10.62 -2.53
C ILE A 58 0.12 11.61 -3.62
N PRO A 59 -0.04 12.94 -3.47
CA PRO A 59 0.39 13.89 -4.50
C PRO A 59 1.92 13.87 -4.73
N LEU A 60 2.72 13.59 -3.69
CA LEU A 60 4.17 13.39 -3.83
C LEU A 60 4.48 12.18 -4.72
N SER A 61 3.78 11.07 -4.53
CA SER A 61 3.94 9.88 -5.36
C SER A 61 3.50 10.13 -6.80
N VAL A 62 2.38 10.86 -7.00
CA VAL A 62 1.91 11.26 -8.33
C VAL A 62 2.94 12.16 -9.03
N TYR A 63 3.51 13.12 -8.30
CA TYR A 63 4.52 14.03 -8.84
C TYR A 63 5.77 13.30 -9.29
N LYS A 64 6.23 12.32 -8.51
CA LYS A 64 7.33 11.44 -8.91
C LYS A 64 7.05 10.75 -10.26
N TRP A 65 5.87 10.15 -10.42
CA TRP A 65 5.49 9.49 -11.67
C TRP A 65 5.30 10.45 -12.84
N TYR A 66 4.76 11.64 -12.57
CA TYR A 66 4.66 12.72 -13.56
C TYR A 66 6.04 13.13 -14.08
N MET A 67 7.02 13.31 -13.20
CA MET A 67 8.40 13.66 -13.58
C MET A 67 9.08 12.56 -14.38
N LEU A 68 8.87 11.29 -14.01
CA LEU A 68 9.39 10.14 -14.76
C LEU A 68 8.80 10.08 -16.18
N ALA A 69 7.48 10.23 -16.30
CA ALA A 69 6.79 10.22 -17.59
C ALA A 69 7.27 11.37 -18.49
N LYS A 70 7.43 12.57 -17.92
CA LYS A 70 7.99 13.72 -18.63
C LYS A 70 9.42 13.46 -19.11
N GLY A 71 10.25 12.82 -18.28
CA GLY A 71 11.61 12.42 -18.64
C GLY A 71 11.67 11.38 -19.76
N GLN A 72 10.60 10.60 -19.97
CA GLN A 72 10.46 9.63 -21.05
C GLN A 72 9.79 10.21 -22.31
N GLY A 73 9.51 11.52 -22.35
CA GLY A 73 8.83 12.16 -23.48
C GLY A 73 7.32 11.89 -23.53
N VAL A 74 6.72 11.38 -22.45
CA VAL A 74 5.28 11.13 -22.38
C VAL A 74 4.56 12.39 -21.91
N GLU A 75 3.82 13.02 -22.82
CA GLU A 75 3.04 14.23 -22.51
C GLU A 75 1.71 13.88 -21.83
N VAL A 76 1.69 13.97 -20.50
CA VAL A 76 0.48 13.79 -19.69
C VAL A 76 0.38 14.92 -18.68
N CYS A 77 -0.75 15.61 -18.60
CA CYS A 77 -0.96 16.65 -17.58
C CYS A 77 -1.10 16.04 -16.18
N TYR A 78 -0.67 16.77 -15.15
CA TYR A 78 -0.67 16.30 -13.76
C TYR A 78 -2.04 15.77 -13.27
N PRO A 79 -3.19 16.42 -13.55
CA PRO A 79 -4.49 15.89 -13.13
C PRO A 79 -4.82 14.52 -13.73
N LYS A 80 -4.39 14.27 -14.98
CA LYS A 80 -4.57 12.98 -15.64
C LYS A 80 -3.65 11.92 -15.03
N MET A 81 -2.41 12.28 -14.71
CA MET A 81 -1.49 11.41 -13.98
C MET A 81 -2.03 11.04 -12.58
N PHE A 82 -2.63 12.00 -11.89
CA PHE A 82 -3.26 11.76 -10.59
C PHE A 82 -4.37 10.70 -10.68
N ARG A 83 -5.24 10.79 -11.69
CA ARG A 83 -6.29 9.79 -11.92
C ARG A 83 -5.71 8.40 -12.19
N PHE A 84 -4.69 8.31 -13.05
CA PHE A 84 -4.03 7.04 -13.34
C PHE A 84 -3.38 6.44 -12.09
N TYR A 85 -2.70 7.27 -11.29
CA TYR A 85 -2.13 6.81 -10.03
C TYR A 85 -3.19 6.28 -9.07
N MET A 86 -4.34 6.97 -8.92
CA MET A 86 -5.42 6.51 -8.05
C MET A 86 -5.99 5.16 -8.51
N MET A 87 -6.20 4.97 -9.82
CA MET A 87 -6.64 3.69 -10.39
C MET A 87 -5.60 2.59 -10.15
N ALA A 88 -4.34 2.85 -10.49
CA ALA A 88 -3.25 1.88 -10.30
C ALA A 88 -3.06 1.54 -8.81
N HIS A 89 -3.17 2.53 -7.93
CA HIS A 89 -3.06 2.31 -6.49
C HIS A 89 -4.19 1.44 -5.96
N PHE A 90 -5.43 1.72 -6.39
CA PHE A 90 -6.59 0.88 -6.06
C PHE A 90 -6.38 -0.57 -6.47
N TYR A 91 -6.01 -0.81 -7.74
CA TYR A 91 -5.74 -2.16 -8.23
C TYR A 91 -4.57 -2.82 -7.47
N SER A 92 -3.50 -2.10 -7.16
CA SER A 92 -2.35 -2.65 -6.44
C SER A 92 -2.63 -3.03 -4.99
N VAL A 93 -3.65 -2.42 -4.36
CA VAL A 93 -3.97 -2.64 -2.94
C VAL A 93 -5.11 -3.64 -2.78
N ILE A 94 -6.12 -3.57 -3.65
CA ILE A 94 -7.35 -4.38 -3.52
C ILE A 94 -7.29 -5.65 -4.34
N THR A 95 -6.58 -5.62 -5.48
CA THR A 95 -6.34 -6.78 -6.33
C THR A 95 -4.84 -6.95 -6.61
N PRO A 96 -4.00 -7.14 -5.57
CA PRO A 96 -2.57 -7.41 -5.77
C PRO A 96 -2.31 -8.77 -6.42
#